data_AF-A0A4R8EH94-F1
#
_entry.id   AF-A0A4R8EH94-F1
#
_cell.length_a   1.000
_cell.length_b   1.000
_cell.length_c   1.000
_cell.angle_alpha   90.00
_cell.angle_beta   90.00
_cell.angle_gamma   90.00
#
_symmetry.space_group_name_H-M   'P 1'
#
loop_
_entity.id
_entity.type
_entity.pdbx_description
1 polymer ?
#
loop_
_entity_poly.entity_id
_entity_poly.type
_entity_poly.pdbx_seq_one_letter_code
_entity_poly.pdbx_strand_id
1 'polypeptide(L)'
;MCLSAFAANKKLTNHTTTKTMIRPAITIFCSLVVNITMAQELPKIITSKTNYLPDFSYAGYHFGESKLPETEGKIINTADFGVKANDNLDDSKAFLKALKAANAVDGNVILQLPAGRIILSDILYIERSNFVLRGAGSGENGTEIYCPRPMMYLKDPESLAELREYLTSFDKRQREPENNIDLPFSQYAWSGGFIWTQIPNERVKSYLDKYEPEPNVLAKVSSGKMGEFVINISEVKNLKVGDIVELQLFNKDGENGEIIKDLYQGAKVKPGSHHWKFPKLPIVRQQVEIIKISSSKITLKTPLTISIKPSYHAQLVEWKHLNEVGIENLRFTFPDIPRVAHHVEPGNNAIFLTRLFNSWVKDVKITNADSGILAEEVSNVTVQDIITDGPHLSHYTVTLGGVHNVLVKNLKIYNKAVHPLSFNTFSTKNVYQNCEIFEDALLDQHSGANHQNLFDNITVHITADKNNSYYLFGGGGADYWKPSHGPFSTFWNLNVQVSNPDPLKPVLLYGMKDGAFARIIGVHGNTKFEIKYDVDPYIEFLNKAIEKIPSIYEYQLKKRLE
;
A
#
# COMPACT_ATOMS: atom_id res chain seq x y z
N MET A 1 65.78 -30.53 -46.97
CA MET A 1 66.85 -30.39 -45.95
C MET A 1 66.18 -30.47 -44.59
N CYS A 2 66.53 -31.35 -43.64
CA CYS A 2 67.50 -32.47 -43.60
C CYS A 2 66.87 -33.57 -42.69
N LEU A 3 67.00 -34.88 -43.00
CA LEU A 3 67.94 -35.85 -42.38
C LEU A 3 67.93 -35.84 -40.83
N SER A 4 67.90 -36.95 -40.08
CA SER A 4 68.28 -38.37 -40.32
C SER A 4 67.74 -39.24 -39.15
N ALA A 5 67.78 -40.58 -39.05
CA ALA A 5 68.16 -41.73 -39.90
C ALA A 5 67.70 -43.07 -39.25
N PHE A 6 67.83 -44.19 -40.00
CA PHE A 6 68.20 -45.58 -39.62
C PHE A 6 68.37 -45.96 -38.12
N ALA A 7 68.11 -47.18 -37.62
CA ALA A 7 67.54 -48.45 -38.09
C ALA A 7 67.32 -49.36 -36.82
N ALA A 8 67.18 -50.70 -36.77
CA ALA A 8 67.32 -51.82 -37.71
C ALA A 8 66.49 -53.06 -37.23
N ASN A 9 66.72 -54.25 -37.82
CA ASN A 9 65.97 -55.49 -37.60
C ASN A 9 66.67 -56.47 -36.63
N LYS A 10 65.93 -57.21 -35.78
CA LYS A 10 66.36 -58.53 -35.26
C LYS A 10 65.17 -59.38 -34.81
N LYS A 11 65.04 -60.59 -35.36
CA LYS A 11 64.11 -61.65 -34.89
C LYS A 11 64.77 -62.49 -33.79
N LEU A 12 63.97 -63.11 -32.91
CA LEU A 12 64.04 -64.56 -32.66
C LEU A 12 62.77 -65.12 -31.95
N THR A 13 62.16 -66.11 -32.59
CA THR A 13 61.45 -67.31 -32.06
C THR A 13 60.67 -67.32 -30.73
N ASN A 14 59.40 -67.76 -30.84
CA ASN A 14 58.65 -68.77 -30.04
C ASN A 14 58.48 -68.54 -28.52
N HIS A 15 57.30 -68.69 -27.91
CA HIS A 15 56.35 -69.81 -28.09
C HIS A 15 54.86 -69.46 -27.93
N THR A 16 54.02 -70.44 -28.28
CA THR A 16 52.55 -70.50 -28.23
C THR A 16 51.92 -70.49 -26.83
N THR A 17 50.88 -69.67 -26.64
CA THR A 17 49.68 -70.08 -25.87
C THR A 17 48.41 -69.37 -26.35
N THR A 18 47.38 -70.11 -26.75
CA THR A 18 46.04 -69.57 -27.04
C THR A 18 45.22 -69.45 -25.76
N LYS A 19 44.67 -68.26 -25.47
CA LYS A 19 43.58 -68.08 -24.49
C LYS A 19 42.47 -67.20 -25.06
N THR A 20 41.24 -67.63 -24.83
CA THR A 20 40.01 -67.05 -25.38
C THR A 20 39.69 -65.71 -24.73
N MET A 21 39.51 -64.64 -25.51
CA MET A 21 38.97 -63.37 -24.98
C MET A 21 37.44 -63.43 -24.89
N ILE A 22 36.94 -63.53 -23.66
CA ILE A 22 35.53 -63.28 -23.34
C ILE A 22 35.32 -61.76 -23.30
N ARG A 23 34.40 -61.24 -24.11
CA ARG A 23 33.96 -59.83 -24.02
C ARG A 23 32.93 -59.69 -22.90
N PRO A 24 33.17 -58.86 -21.86
CA PRO A 24 32.12 -58.54 -20.90
C PRO A 24 31.09 -57.61 -21.53
N ALA A 25 29.82 -58.02 -21.55
CA ALA A 25 28.72 -57.13 -21.90
C ALA A 25 28.41 -56.23 -20.70
N ILE A 26 28.83 -54.96 -20.76
CA ILE A 26 28.51 -53.97 -19.72
C ILE A 26 27.05 -53.53 -19.92
N THR A 27 26.14 -54.17 -19.18
CA THR A 27 24.74 -53.76 -19.12
C THR A 27 24.62 -52.48 -18.29
N ILE A 28 24.57 -51.33 -18.95
CA ILE A 28 24.36 -50.03 -18.30
C ILE A 28 22.93 -50.00 -17.76
N PHE A 29 22.78 -50.13 -16.45
CA PHE A 29 21.49 -50.04 -15.77
C PHE A 29 21.13 -48.57 -15.58
N CYS A 30 20.52 -47.95 -16.61
CA CYS A 30 19.98 -46.60 -16.51
C CYS A 30 18.80 -46.58 -15.53
N SER A 31 19.09 -46.26 -14.27
CA SER A 31 18.10 -45.94 -13.25
C SER A 31 17.35 -44.67 -13.65
N LEU A 32 16.20 -44.84 -14.29
CA LEU A 32 15.28 -43.74 -14.57
C LEU A 32 14.73 -43.21 -13.24
N VAL A 33 15.36 -42.16 -12.70
CA VAL A 33 14.86 -41.42 -11.54
C VAL A 33 13.66 -40.60 -12.02
N VAL A 34 12.48 -41.24 -12.01
CA VAL A 34 11.21 -40.56 -12.26
C VAL A 34 10.93 -39.66 -11.05
N ASN A 35 11.38 -38.41 -11.14
CA ASN A 35 10.98 -37.36 -10.21
C ASN A 35 9.47 -37.11 -10.37
N ILE A 36 8.67 -37.79 -9.57
CA ILE A 36 7.23 -37.57 -9.49
C ILE A 36 7.01 -36.21 -8.81
N THR A 37 6.94 -35.16 -9.62
CA THR A 37 6.62 -33.80 -9.19
C THR A 37 5.15 -33.72 -8.77
N MET A 38 4.87 -34.12 -7.52
CA MET A 38 3.55 -33.97 -6.93
C MET A 38 3.17 -32.49 -6.88
N ALA A 39 2.27 -32.09 -7.79
CA ALA A 39 1.93 -30.71 -8.02
C ALA A 39 1.22 -30.11 -6.79
N GLN A 40 1.94 -29.27 -6.03
CA GLN A 40 1.56 -28.65 -4.75
C GLN A 40 0.05 -28.47 -4.53
N GLU A 41 -0.50 -29.03 -3.45
CA GLU A 41 -1.90 -28.80 -3.05
C GLU A 41 -2.17 -27.31 -2.80
N LEU A 42 -3.36 -26.84 -3.19
CA LEU A 42 -3.80 -25.47 -2.90
C LEU A 42 -4.25 -25.34 -1.44
N PRO A 43 -4.06 -24.16 -0.79
CA PRO A 43 -4.59 -23.89 0.55
C PRO A 43 -6.11 -24.17 0.67
N LYS A 44 -6.53 -24.70 1.82
CA LYS A 44 -7.93 -25.02 2.13
C LYS A 44 -8.81 -23.78 2.13
N ILE A 45 -8.27 -22.59 2.42
CA ILE A 45 -9.01 -21.32 2.28
C ILE A 45 -9.42 -20.99 0.82
N ILE A 46 -8.78 -21.62 -0.18
CA ILE A 46 -9.13 -21.46 -1.62
C ILE A 46 -10.07 -22.57 -2.11
N THR A 47 -9.99 -23.76 -1.52
CA THR A 47 -10.73 -24.95 -1.97
C THR A 47 -12.00 -25.25 -1.14
N SER A 48 -12.09 -24.72 0.09
CA SER A 48 -13.24 -24.86 0.97
C SER A 48 -14.01 -23.55 1.13
N LYS A 49 -15.34 -23.63 1.18
CA LYS A 49 -16.22 -22.48 1.48
C LYS A 49 -16.44 -22.22 2.98
N THR A 50 -15.70 -22.91 3.86
CA THR A 50 -15.88 -22.82 5.33
C THR A 50 -15.32 -21.56 5.96
N ASN A 51 -14.33 -20.90 5.34
CA ASN A 51 -13.70 -19.68 5.87
C ASN A 51 -13.89 -18.55 4.87
N TYR A 52 -14.36 -17.39 5.33
CA TYR A 52 -14.40 -16.19 4.50
C TYR A 52 -12.97 -15.69 4.24
N LEU A 53 -12.69 -15.43 2.97
CA LEU A 53 -11.53 -14.73 2.45
C LEU A 53 -12.06 -13.52 1.66
N PRO A 54 -11.60 -12.29 1.89
CA PRO A 54 -12.03 -11.15 1.09
C PRO A 54 -11.61 -11.33 -0.38
N ASP A 55 -12.47 -10.89 -1.29
CA ASP A 55 -12.02 -10.53 -2.64
C ASP A 55 -11.27 -9.19 -2.56
N PHE A 56 -10.05 -9.17 -3.08
CA PHE A 56 -9.12 -8.05 -3.18
C PHE A 56 -8.88 -7.61 -4.63
N SER A 57 -9.41 -8.35 -5.61
CA SER A 57 -9.16 -8.12 -7.04
C SER A 57 -9.72 -6.81 -7.59
N TYR A 58 -10.49 -6.07 -6.80
CA TYR A 58 -10.98 -4.74 -7.12
C TYR A 58 -10.00 -3.62 -6.76
N ALA A 59 -8.84 -3.94 -6.16
CA ALA A 59 -7.81 -2.95 -5.84
C ALA A 59 -7.09 -2.43 -7.10
N GLY A 60 -6.72 -1.16 -7.10
CA GLY A 60 -6.01 -0.49 -8.18
C GLY A 60 -6.92 0.31 -9.13
N TYR A 61 -6.25 1.03 -10.02
CA TYR A 61 -6.80 1.80 -11.14
C TYR A 61 -7.83 1.00 -11.95
N HIS A 62 -9.03 1.57 -12.17
CA HIS A 62 -10.17 0.93 -12.86
C HIS A 62 -10.44 -0.48 -12.35
N PHE A 63 -10.38 -0.67 -11.03
CA PHE A 63 -10.56 -1.95 -10.35
C PHE A 63 -9.64 -3.07 -10.88
N GLY A 64 -8.46 -2.75 -11.42
CA GLY A 64 -7.57 -3.73 -12.06
C GLY A 64 -8.07 -4.27 -13.41
N GLU A 65 -9.20 -3.78 -13.93
CA GLU A 65 -9.80 -4.20 -15.22
C GLU A 65 -9.09 -3.56 -16.42
N SER A 66 -8.34 -2.47 -16.19
CA SER A 66 -7.50 -1.80 -17.19
C SER A 66 -6.05 -1.71 -16.73
N LYS A 67 -5.12 -1.72 -17.70
CA LYS A 67 -3.72 -1.32 -17.46
C LYS A 67 -3.65 0.18 -17.18
N LEU A 68 -2.60 0.62 -16.49
CA LEU A 68 -2.25 2.04 -16.44
C LEU A 68 -2.02 2.58 -17.86
N PRO A 69 -2.50 3.80 -18.17
CA PRO A 69 -2.44 4.36 -19.52
C PRO A 69 -1.01 4.74 -19.90
N GLU A 70 -0.67 4.55 -21.17
CA GLU A 70 0.41 5.31 -21.81
C GLU A 70 -0.20 6.67 -22.17
N THR A 71 -0.01 7.68 -21.32
CA THR A 71 -0.96 8.81 -21.32
C THR A 71 -0.83 9.71 -22.55
N GLU A 72 -1.99 9.92 -23.19
CA GLU A 72 -2.21 10.85 -24.29
C GLU A 72 -2.94 12.10 -23.79
N GLY A 73 -2.53 13.26 -24.29
CA GLY A 73 -3.10 14.56 -23.93
C GLY A 73 -2.27 15.71 -24.49
N LYS A 74 -2.72 16.94 -24.26
CA LYS A 74 -1.95 18.13 -24.63
C LYS A 74 -0.76 18.28 -23.69
N ILE A 75 0.45 18.26 -24.25
CA ILE A 75 1.69 18.47 -23.50
C ILE A 75 1.91 19.97 -23.24
N ILE A 76 2.28 20.28 -22.01
CA ILE A 76 2.72 21.60 -21.53
C ILE A 76 4.10 21.39 -20.91
N ASN A 77 5.18 21.82 -21.58
CA ASN A 77 6.52 21.68 -21.03
C ASN A 77 6.78 22.79 -20.00
N THR A 78 7.26 22.46 -18.80
CA THR A 78 7.52 23.48 -17.77
C THR A 78 8.67 24.43 -18.17
N ALA A 79 9.57 23.99 -19.04
CA ALA A 79 10.64 24.79 -19.62
C ALA A 79 10.11 26.03 -20.38
N ASP A 80 8.96 25.90 -21.06
CA ASP A 80 8.31 27.00 -21.81
C ASP A 80 7.83 28.15 -20.88
N PHE A 81 7.74 27.88 -19.58
CA PHE A 81 7.35 28.83 -18.53
C PHE A 81 8.52 29.28 -17.65
N GLY A 82 9.73 28.80 -17.95
CA GLY A 82 10.99 29.21 -17.34
C GLY A 82 11.57 28.25 -16.28
N VAL A 83 11.10 27.00 -16.18
CA VAL A 83 11.76 25.98 -15.34
C VAL A 83 13.09 25.56 -15.99
N LYS A 84 14.16 25.51 -15.20
CA LYS A 84 15.55 25.36 -15.68
C LYS A 84 16.34 24.35 -14.86
N ALA A 85 16.23 23.09 -15.26
CA ALA A 85 16.98 22.02 -14.62
C ALA A 85 18.50 22.31 -14.59
N ASN A 86 19.10 22.09 -13.42
CA ASN A 86 20.53 22.19 -13.10
C ASN A 86 21.13 23.62 -13.03
N ASP A 87 20.35 24.71 -13.07
CA ASP A 87 20.90 26.06 -12.90
C ASP A 87 21.14 26.49 -11.43
N ASN A 88 20.60 25.70 -10.48
CA ASN A 88 20.68 25.88 -9.02
C ASN A 88 19.87 27.05 -8.45
N LEU A 89 18.89 27.57 -9.19
CA LEU A 89 17.91 28.56 -8.74
C LEU A 89 16.56 27.88 -8.41
N ASP A 90 15.67 28.59 -7.70
CA ASP A 90 14.34 28.07 -7.36
C ASP A 90 13.36 28.15 -8.54
N ASP A 91 12.85 26.99 -8.97
CA ASP A 91 11.94 26.83 -10.10
C ASP A 91 10.47 27.08 -9.75
N SER A 92 10.10 27.12 -8.46
CA SER A 92 8.71 27.05 -7.97
C SER A 92 7.80 28.08 -8.66
N LYS A 93 8.29 29.31 -8.85
CA LYS A 93 7.56 30.41 -9.52
C LYS A 93 7.37 30.22 -11.03
N ALA A 94 8.19 29.40 -11.69
CA ALA A 94 8.01 28.99 -13.08
C ALA A 94 7.11 27.75 -13.17
N PHE A 95 7.30 26.80 -12.26
CA PHE A 95 6.50 25.58 -12.14
C PHE A 95 5.02 25.90 -11.90
N LEU A 96 4.70 26.83 -10.98
CA LEU A 96 3.34 27.32 -10.72
C LEU A 96 2.70 28.02 -11.93
N LYS A 97 3.49 28.67 -12.81
CA LYS A 97 2.96 29.24 -14.08
C LYS A 97 2.60 28.14 -15.08
N ALA A 98 3.46 27.12 -15.21
CA ALA A 98 3.21 25.99 -16.09
C ALA A 98 1.99 25.17 -15.62
N LEU A 99 1.88 24.94 -14.31
CA LEU A 99 0.71 24.33 -13.66
C LEU A 99 -0.57 25.13 -13.93
N LYS A 100 -0.54 26.46 -13.78
CA LYS A 100 -1.67 27.33 -14.15
C LYS A 100 -2.04 27.22 -15.64
N ALA A 101 -1.06 27.11 -16.53
CA ALA A 101 -1.31 26.94 -17.96
C ALA A 101 -1.90 25.57 -18.30
N ALA A 102 -1.45 24.50 -17.63
CA ALA A 102 -2.04 23.16 -17.75
C ALA A 102 -3.45 23.09 -17.16
N ASN A 103 -3.73 23.80 -16.07
CA ASN A 103 -5.07 23.90 -15.51
C ASN A 103 -6.07 24.63 -16.42
N ALA A 104 -5.59 25.42 -17.39
CA ALA A 104 -6.39 26.09 -18.42
C ALA A 104 -6.56 25.29 -19.73
N VAL A 105 -6.26 23.99 -19.74
CA VAL A 105 -6.41 23.09 -20.90
C VAL A 105 -7.70 22.28 -20.81
N ASP A 106 -8.54 22.35 -21.83
CA ASP A 106 -9.69 21.43 -21.98
C ASP A 106 -9.23 19.99 -22.23
N GLY A 107 -9.85 19.02 -21.55
CA GLY A 107 -9.51 17.60 -21.68
C GLY A 107 -8.16 17.23 -21.05
N ASN A 108 -7.56 16.13 -21.53
CA ASN A 108 -6.34 15.54 -20.96
C ASN A 108 -5.13 16.47 -21.13
N VAL A 109 -4.41 16.71 -20.03
CA VAL A 109 -3.19 17.53 -20.02
C VAL A 109 -2.02 16.81 -19.37
N ILE A 110 -0.83 16.98 -19.95
CA ILE A 110 0.43 16.42 -19.44
C ILE A 110 1.37 17.60 -19.14
N LEU A 111 1.65 17.82 -17.86
CA LEU A 111 2.66 18.78 -17.40
C LEU A 111 4.03 18.08 -17.43
N GLN A 112 4.77 18.28 -18.52
CA GLN A 112 6.04 17.61 -18.79
C GLN A 112 7.20 18.39 -18.16
N LEU A 113 8.01 17.69 -17.37
CA LEU A 113 9.22 18.23 -16.74
C LEU A 113 10.46 17.92 -17.60
N PRO A 114 11.48 18.81 -17.64
CA PRO A 114 12.77 18.49 -18.21
C PRO A 114 13.53 17.45 -17.38
N ALA A 115 14.51 16.79 -18.01
CA ALA A 115 15.51 15.98 -17.32
C ALA A 115 16.50 16.86 -16.52
N GLY A 116 17.07 16.29 -15.46
CA GLY A 116 17.95 16.99 -14.51
C GLY A 116 17.22 17.50 -13.25
N ARG A 117 17.94 18.30 -12.45
CA ARG A 117 17.49 18.78 -11.13
C ARG A 117 16.72 20.08 -11.20
N ILE A 118 15.45 20.02 -10.84
CA ILE A 118 14.52 21.13 -10.61
C ILE A 118 14.50 21.43 -9.11
N ILE A 119 14.59 22.69 -8.68
CA ILE A 119 14.54 23.05 -7.26
C ILE A 119 13.14 23.56 -6.90
N LEU A 120 12.48 22.89 -5.96
CA LEU A 120 11.13 23.21 -5.53
C LEU A 120 11.12 23.60 -4.05
N SER A 121 10.67 24.82 -3.73
CA SER A 121 10.41 25.25 -2.36
C SER A 121 9.06 25.98 -2.19
N ASP A 122 8.04 25.47 -2.90
CA ASP A 122 6.62 25.77 -2.72
C ASP A 122 5.78 24.52 -3.06
N ILE A 123 4.50 24.48 -2.68
CA ILE A 123 3.61 23.32 -2.92
C ILE A 123 2.96 23.39 -4.31
N LEU A 124 2.95 22.28 -5.03
CA LEU A 124 2.24 22.15 -6.31
C LEU A 124 0.93 21.38 -6.13
N TYR A 125 -0.17 22.13 -6.12
CA TYR A 125 -1.52 21.59 -6.00
C TYR A 125 -2.08 21.14 -7.35
N ILE A 126 -2.38 19.84 -7.48
CA ILE A 126 -3.10 19.27 -8.63
C ILE A 126 -4.59 19.23 -8.27
N GLU A 127 -5.36 20.13 -8.87
CA GLU A 127 -6.73 20.46 -8.44
C GLU A 127 -7.81 20.09 -9.47
N ARG A 128 -7.45 19.24 -10.45
CA ARG A 128 -8.32 18.89 -11.59
C ARG A 128 -8.07 17.48 -12.12
N SER A 129 -9.13 16.89 -12.67
CA SER A 129 -9.11 15.58 -13.33
C SER A 129 -8.38 15.62 -14.68
N ASN A 130 -8.02 14.44 -15.21
CA ASN A 130 -7.37 14.25 -16.51
C ASN A 130 -6.04 15.03 -16.59
N PHE A 131 -5.18 14.85 -15.59
CA PHE A 131 -3.96 15.63 -15.39
C PHE A 131 -2.79 14.71 -15.05
N VAL A 132 -1.69 14.80 -15.80
CA VAL A 132 -0.49 13.99 -15.57
C VAL A 132 0.72 14.87 -15.32
N LEU A 133 1.33 14.76 -14.14
CA LEU A 133 2.66 15.29 -13.86
C LEU A 133 3.70 14.25 -14.29
N ARG A 134 4.44 14.52 -15.38
CA ARG A 134 5.37 13.55 -16.00
C ARG A 134 6.79 14.10 -16.03
N GLY A 135 7.75 13.37 -15.43
CA GLY A 135 9.17 13.63 -15.62
C GLY A 135 9.81 12.85 -16.79
N ALA A 136 11.13 12.80 -16.80
CA ALA A 136 11.96 12.12 -17.79
C ALA A 136 12.52 10.76 -17.32
N GLY A 137 11.97 10.19 -16.25
CA GLY A 137 12.39 8.95 -15.58
C GLY A 137 12.82 9.18 -14.12
N SER A 138 12.71 8.16 -13.27
CA SER A 138 13.20 8.20 -11.88
C SER A 138 14.73 8.07 -11.75
N GLY A 139 15.35 7.33 -12.68
CA GLY A 139 16.80 7.05 -12.71
C GLY A 139 17.66 8.30 -12.89
N GLU A 140 18.98 8.17 -12.69
CA GLU A 140 19.93 9.29 -12.55
C GLU A 140 19.77 10.41 -13.59
N ASN A 141 19.70 10.03 -14.88
CA ASN A 141 19.57 10.94 -16.03
C ASN A 141 18.14 11.51 -16.26
N GLY A 142 17.16 11.09 -15.46
CA GLY A 142 15.77 11.54 -15.54
C GLY A 142 15.51 12.85 -14.78
N THR A 143 14.29 13.06 -14.29
CA THR A 143 13.91 14.29 -13.58
C THR A 143 14.08 14.14 -12.07
N GLU A 144 14.75 15.09 -11.44
CA GLU A 144 14.86 15.22 -9.98
C GLU A 144 14.15 16.47 -9.50
N ILE A 145 13.19 16.32 -8.59
CA ILE A 145 12.65 17.41 -7.77
C ILE A 145 13.46 17.43 -6.48
N TYR A 146 14.32 18.43 -6.33
CA TYR A 146 15.11 18.66 -5.12
C TYR A 146 14.39 19.69 -4.24
N CYS A 147 14.03 19.28 -3.02
CA CYS A 147 13.34 20.14 -2.05
C CYS A 147 14.34 20.58 -0.97
N PRO A 148 14.95 21.78 -1.04
CA PRO A 148 16.10 22.17 -0.22
C PRO A 148 15.75 22.50 1.23
N ARG A 149 14.46 22.55 1.58
CA ARG A 149 13.92 22.86 2.91
C ARG A 149 12.63 22.06 3.15
N PRO A 150 12.37 21.59 4.38
CA PRO A 150 11.09 20.94 4.72
C PRO A 150 9.90 21.91 4.74
N MET A 151 8.68 21.37 4.66
CA MET A 151 7.43 22.13 4.56
C MET A 151 7.14 23.08 5.73
N MET A 152 7.77 22.91 6.91
CA MET A 152 7.68 23.87 8.03
C MET A 152 8.20 25.29 7.71
N TYR A 153 8.95 25.47 6.62
CA TYR A 153 9.40 26.79 6.15
C TYR A 153 8.46 27.43 5.10
N LEU A 154 7.40 26.74 4.71
CA LEU A 154 6.42 27.23 3.73
C LEU A 154 5.28 27.96 4.44
N LYS A 155 4.38 28.58 3.67
CA LYS A 155 3.12 29.07 4.22
C LYS A 155 2.26 27.87 4.64
N ASP A 156 1.76 27.92 5.88
CA ASP A 156 0.74 27.00 6.40
C ASP A 156 -0.41 26.77 5.37
N PRO A 157 -0.66 25.51 4.96
CA PRO A 157 -1.79 25.18 4.08
C PRO A 157 -3.14 25.43 4.75
N GLU A 158 -4.10 26.00 4.03
CA GLU A 158 -5.46 26.21 4.53
C GLU A 158 -6.15 24.86 4.80
N SER A 159 -5.94 23.89 3.91
CA SER A 159 -6.47 22.52 4.01
C SER A 159 -6.01 21.74 5.27
N LEU A 160 -5.03 22.27 6.03
CA LEU A 160 -4.58 21.72 7.33
C LEU A 160 -4.95 22.61 8.54
N ALA A 161 -5.75 23.67 8.37
CA ALA A 161 -6.11 24.58 9.46
C ALA A 161 -6.86 23.87 10.61
N GLU A 162 -7.81 22.98 10.29
CA GLU A 162 -8.49 22.14 11.27
C GLU A 162 -7.52 21.17 11.98
N LEU A 163 -6.54 20.61 11.26
CA LEU A 163 -5.52 19.76 11.86
C LEU A 163 -4.67 20.54 12.86
N ARG A 164 -4.18 21.73 12.51
CA ARG A 164 -3.42 22.61 13.43
C ARG A 164 -4.22 22.98 14.68
N GLU A 165 -5.52 23.26 14.54
CA GLU A 165 -6.39 23.47 15.71
C GLU A 165 -6.51 22.19 16.54
N TYR A 166 -6.85 21.05 15.94
CA TYR A 166 -6.98 19.76 16.65
C TYR A 166 -5.73 19.38 17.45
N LEU A 167 -4.54 19.54 16.85
CA LEU A 167 -3.27 19.26 17.52
C LEU A 167 -3.07 20.14 18.75
N THR A 168 -3.45 21.41 18.66
CA THR A 168 -3.34 22.39 19.74
C THR A 168 -4.38 22.16 20.84
N SER A 169 -5.66 22.03 20.46
CA SER A 169 -6.80 21.92 21.38
C SER A 169 -6.84 20.62 22.18
N PHE A 170 -6.21 19.55 21.67
CA PHE A 170 -6.10 18.26 22.37
C PHE A 170 -4.69 17.96 22.90
N ASP A 171 -3.83 18.97 23.03
CA ASP A 171 -2.46 18.85 23.57
C ASP A 171 -1.67 17.69 22.94
N LYS A 172 -1.72 17.58 21.61
CA LYS A 172 -1.07 16.51 20.84
C LYS A 172 0.43 16.80 20.76
N ARG A 173 1.20 16.16 21.65
CA ARG A 173 2.61 16.45 21.88
C ARG A 173 3.41 15.16 22.05
N GLN A 174 4.60 15.10 21.45
CA GLN A 174 5.57 14.04 21.68
C GLN A 174 6.31 14.34 22.98
N ARG A 175 6.42 13.33 23.85
CA ARG A 175 6.96 13.45 25.20
C ARG A 175 7.88 12.29 25.51
N GLU A 176 9.18 12.58 25.58
CA GLU A 176 10.25 11.62 25.87
C GLU A 176 11.18 12.27 26.91
N PRO A 177 10.84 12.17 28.22
CA PRO A 177 11.62 12.80 29.31
C PRO A 177 13.10 12.38 29.33
N GLU A 178 13.41 11.15 28.93
CA GLU A 178 14.76 10.60 28.80
C GLU A 178 15.60 11.33 27.74
N ASN A 179 14.94 11.89 26.71
CA ASN A 179 15.55 12.61 25.59
C ASN A 179 15.35 14.14 25.71
N ASN A 180 14.73 14.61 26.81
CA ASN A 180 14.33 16.01 27.02
C ASN A 180 13.42 16.56 25.89
N ILE A 181 12.51 15.73 25.38
CA ILE A 181 11.53 16.13 24.35
C ILE A 181 10.17 16.38 25.03
N ASP A 182 9.67 17.60 24.91
CA ASP A 182 8.24 17.92 25.01
C ASP A 182 7.91 18.91 23.87
N LEU A 183 7.41 18.39 22.75
CA LEU A 183 7.21 19.14 21.49
C LEU A 183 5.80 18.90 20.92
N PRO A 184 5.15 19.91 20.30
CA PRO A 184 3.90 19.69 19.59
C PRO A 184 4.11 18.75 18.40
N PHE A 185 3.10 17.91 18.14
CA PHE A 185 3.06 17.15 16.91
C PHE A 185 3.04 18.11 15.70
N SER A 186 3.76 17.73 14.65
CA SER A 186 3.78 18.42 13.37
C SER A 186 2.52 18.08 12.57
N GLN A 187 1.95 19.07 11.88
CA GLN A 187 0.92 18.81 10.87
C GLN A 187 1.43 17.88 9.74
N TYR A 188 2.75 17.88 9.49
CA TYR A 188 3.39 17.11 8.43
C TYR A 188 3.73 15.66 8.81
N ALA A 189 3.46 15.25 10.06
CA ALA A 189 3.68 13.89 10.54
C ALA A 189 2.83 12.82 9.82
N TRP A 190 1.72 13.22 9.19
CA TRP A 190 0.85 12.32 8.42
C TRP A 190 0.05 13.04 7.32
N SER A 191 0.41 14.28 6.95
CA SER A 191 -0.29 15.04 5.91
C SER A 191 0.65 16.02 5.20
N GLY A 192 0.20 16.55 4.05
CA GLY A 192 0.96 17.49 3.22
C GLY A 192 2.08 16.80 2.43
N GLY A 193 2.33 17.31 1.22
CA GLY A 193 3.45 16.91 0.37
C GLY A 193 3.79 18.02 -0.61
N PHE A 194 5.00 17.99 -1.19
CA PHE A 194 5.43 18.97 -2.19
C PHE A 194 4.63 18.87 -3.50
N ILE A 195 4.21 17.67 -3.89
CA ILE A 195 3.10 17.47 -4.85
C ILE A 195 1.88 17.02 -4.05
N TRP A 196 0.74 17.70 -4.24
CA TRP A 196 -0.47 17.42 -3.47
C TRP A 196 -1.70 17.47 -4.37
N THR A 197 -2.47 16.39 -4.44
CA THR A 197 -3.79 16.38 -5.12
C THR A 197 -4.89 16.79 -4.15
N GLN A 198 -5.79 17.69 -4.52
CA GLN A 198 -6.94 18.07 -3.67
C GLN A 198 -8.14 18.53 -4.50
N ILE A 199 -9.34 18.52 -3.91
CA ILE A 199 -10.44 19.37 -4.39
C ILE A 199 -10.40 20.68 -3.59
N PRO A 200 -10.32 21.86 -4.22
CA PRO A 200 -10.26 23.13 -3.51
C PRO A 200 -11.43 23.33 -2.55
N ASN A 201 -11.12 23.66 -1.28
CA ASN A 201 -12.07 23.88 -0.18
C ASN A 201 -12.84 22.63 0.31
N GLU A 202 -12.58 21.42 -0.20
CA GLU A 202 -13.20 20.21 0.34
C GLU A 202 -12.38 19.65 1.51
N ARG A 203 -13.09 19.27 2.57
CA ARG A 203 -12.52 18.72 3.80
C ARG A 203 -12.09 17.27 3.59
N VAL A 204 -10.79 16.99 3.73
CA VAL A 204 -10.18 15.67 3.49
C VAL A 204 -10.23 14.75 4.72
N LYS A 205 -10.29 15.29 5.95
CA LYS A 205 -10.30 14.46 7.17
C LYS A 205 -11.04 15.14 8.30
N SER A 206 -11.81 14.35 9.04
CA SER A 206 -12.52 14.78 10.24
C SER A 206 -11.60 14.78 11.46
N TYR A 207 -11.48 15.93 12.13
CA TYR A 207 -10.83 16.05 13.44
C TYR A 207 -11.70 16.73 14.51
N LEU A 208 -12.60 17.65 14.12
CA LEU A 208 -13.42 18.45 15.03
C LEU A 208 -14.89 18.56 14.54
N ASP A 209 -15.84 18.12 15.37
CA ASP A 209 -17.30 18.12 15.10
C ASP A 209 -17.89 19.45 14.58
N LYS A 210 -17.24 20.58 14.89
CA LYS A 210 -17.67 21.92 14.46
C LYS A 210 -17.40 22.23 12.98
N TYR A 211 -16.55 21.44 12.33
CA TYR A 211 -16.21 21.54 10.90
C TYR A 211 -16.88 20.45 10.05
N GLU A 212 -17.77 19.62 10.62
CA GLU A 212 -18.58 18.69 9.84
C GLU A 212 -19.48 19.44 8.84
N PRO A 213 -19.34 19.23 7.53
CA PRO A 213 -20.28 19.75 6.56
C PRO A 213 -21.60 18.97 6.64
N GLU A 214 -22.73 19.62 6.38
CA GLU A 214 -23.99 18.91 6.14
C GLU A 214 -23.89 18.15 4.81
N PRO A 215 -23.96 16.80 4.81
CA PRO A 215 -23.67 16.00 3.62
C PRO A 215 -24.83 16.06 2.61
N ASN A 216 -24.49 16.09 1.32
CA ASN A 216 -25.47 15.91 0.24
C ASN A 216 -25.86 14.42 0.15
N VAL A 217 -26.89 14.03 0.91
CA VAL A 217 -27.41 12.66 0.95
C VAL A 217 -28.19 12.34 -0.33
N LEU A 218 -27.69 11.33 -1.06
CA LEU A 218 -28.23 10.87 -2.34
C LEU A 218 -29.13 9.64 -2.20
N ALA A 219 -28.91 8.81 -1.17
CA ALA A 219 -29.81 7.70 -0.83
C ALA A 219 -29.73 7.31 0.65
N LYS A 220 -30.83 6.77 1.20
CA LYS A 220 -30.86 6.10 2.51
C LYS A 220 -30.89 4.60 2.31
N VAL A 221 -29.97 3.89 2.96
CA VAL A 221 -29.71 2.46 2.77
C VAL A 221 -30.26 1.69 3.97
N SER A 222 -31.18 0.76 3.71
CA SER A 222 -31.90 0.04 4.76
C SER A 222 -31.25 -1.30 5.12
N SER A 223 -30.61 -1.97 4.15
CA SER A 223 -29.92 -3.25 4.36
C SER A 223 -29.02 -3.65 3.20
N GLY A 224 -28.09 -4.56 3.48
CA GLY A 224 -27.12 -5.13 2.55
C GLY A 224 -26.31 -6.22 3.27
N LYS A 225 -25.59 -7.06 2.55
CA LYS A 225 -24.87 -8.22 3.12
C LYS A 225 -23.40 -8.21 2.74
N MET A 226 -22.52 -8.47 3.72
CA MET A 226 -21.08 -8.57 3.53
C MET A 226 -20.73 -9.51 2.36
N GLY A 227 -19.86 -9.05 1.47
CA GLY A 227 -19.44 -9.81 0.28
C GLY A 227 -20.44 -9.80 -0.89
N GLU A 228 -21.61 -9.17 -0.75
CA GLU A 228 -22.57 -8.99 -1.84
C GLU A 228 -22.53 -7.55 -2.40
N PHE A 229 -23.02 -7.41 -3.63
CA PHE A 229 -22.96 -6.18 -4.44
C PHE A 229 -24.26 -5.37 -4.41
N VAL A 230 -25.28 -5.81 -3.67
CA VAL A 230 -26.62 -5.24 -3.70
C VAL A 230 -26.99 -4.66 -2.35
N ILE A 231 -27.43 -3.41 -2.35
CA ILE A 231 -28.05 -2.74 -1.20
C ILE A 231 -29.52 -2.47 -1.49
N ASN A 232 -30.34 -2.54 -0.43
CA ASN A 232 -31.73 -2.10 -0.44
C ASN A 232 -31.79 -0.67 0.08
N ILE A 233 -32.60 0.17 -0.57
CA ILE A 233 -32.78 1.59 -0.22
C ILE A 233 -34.21 1.87 0.25
N SER A 234 -34.34 2.84 1.15
CA SER A 234 -35.62 3.39 1.59
C SER A 234 -35.94 4.75 0.95
N GLU A 235 -34.92 5.47 0.48
CA GLU A 235 -35.03 6.76 -0.20
C GLU A 235 -33.88 6.91 -1.20
N VAL A 236 -34.12 7.54 -2.36
CA VAL A 236 -33.10 7.91 -3.34
C VAL A 236 -33.48 9.21 -4.03
N LYS A 237 -32.50 10.08 -4.26
CA LYS A 237 -32.65 11.41 -4.84
C LYS A 237 -31.40 11.77 -5.63
N ASN A 238 -31.57 12.24 -6.86
CA ASN A 238 -30.53 12.74 -7.77
C ASN A 238 -29.40 11.76 -8.18
N LEU A 239 -29.28 10.59 -7.55
CA LEU A 239 -28.33 9.52 -7.86
C LEU A 239 -28.60 8.86 -9.23
N LYS A 240 -27.54 8.50 -9.94
CA LYS A 240 -27.55 7.89 -11.28
C LYS A 240 -26.62 6.67 -11.34
N VAL A 241 -26.72 5.93 -12.45
CA VAL A 241 -25.73 4.91 -12.81
C VAL A 241 -24.48 5.60 -13.36
N GLY A 242 -23.30 5.15 -12.92
CA GLY A 242 -22.00 5.78 -13.18
C GLY A 242 -21.58 6.82 -12.14
N ASP A 243 -22.44 7.16 -11.16
CA ASP A 243 -22.05 8.02 -10.05
C ASP A 243 -21.07 7.27 -9.13
N ILE A 244 -20.01 7.96 -8.69
CA ILE A 244 -19.06 7.49 -7.67
C ILE A 244 -19.36 8.25 -6.38
N VAL A 245 -19.73 7.52 -5.33
CA VAL A 245 -20.29 8.06 -4.08
C VAL A 245 -19.70 7.39 -2.86
N GLU A 246 -19.81 8.00 -1.68
CA GLU A 246 -19.40 7.35 -0.43
C GLU A 246 -20.61 6.72 0.28
N LEU A 247 -20.52 5.41 0.52
CA LEU A 247 -21.37 4.68 1.45
C LEU A 247 -20.86 4.92 2.87
N GLN A 248 -21.73 5.45 3.73
CA GLN A 248 -21.45 5.79 5.12
C GLN A 248 -22.35 5.00 6.06
N LEU A 249 -21.76 4.36 7.07
CA LEU A 249 -22.46 3.64 8.15
C LEU A 249 -22.06 4.25 9.50
N PHE A 250 -23.04 4.50 10.36
CA PHE A 250 -22.86 5.20 11.64
C PHE A 250 -23.14 4.28 12.83
N ASN A 251 -22.51 4.59 13.96
CA ASN A 251 -22.99 4.14 15.26
C ASN A 251 -23.71 5.29 15.97
N LYS A 252 -25.02 5.14 16.23
CA LYS A 252 -25.82 6.10 16.99
C LYS A 252 -26.38 5.53 18.30
N ASP A 253 -26.14 4.24 18.56
CA ASP A 253 -26.62 3.48 19.72
C ASP A 253 -25.61 3.47 20.89
N GLY A 254 -24.50 4.21 20.78
CA GLY A 254 -23.48 4.32 21.81
C GLY A 254 -22.57 3.08 21.91
N GLU A 255 -21.98 2.86 23.08
CA GLU A 255 -20.90 1.89 23.32
C GLU A 255 -21.28 0.44 22.99
N ASN A 256 -22.57 0.11 23.11
CA ASN A 256 -23.12 -1.21 22.83
C ASN A 256 -23.75 -1.34 21.43
N GLY A 257 -23.53 -0.36 20.55
CA GLY A 257 -24.13 -0.32 19.23
C GLY A 257 -23.76 -1.52 18.37
N GLU A 258 -24.76 -2.15 17.77
CA GLU A 258 -24.64 -3.44 17.09
C GLU A 258 -23.60 -3.44 15.96
N ILE A 259 -23.41 -2.29 15.30
CA ILE A 259 -22.38 -2.10 14.27
C ILE A 259 -20.96 -2.35 14.77
N ILE A 260 -20.63 -2.05 16.04
CA ILE A 260 -19.29 -2.32 16.60
C ILE A 260 -19.06 -3.85 16.67
N LYS A 261 -20.08 -4.59 17.11
CA LYS A 261 -20.03 -6.05 17.21
C LYS A 261 -19.91 -6.71 15.83
N ASP A 262 -20.65 -6.22 14.84
CA ASP A 262 -20.59 -6.72 13.46
C ASP A 262 -19.27 -6.33 12.76
N LEU A 263 -18.76 -5.11 12.96
CA LEU A 263 -17.46 -4.67 12.45
C LEU A 263 -16.33 -5.59 12.91
N TYR A 264 -16.34 -6.00 14.18
CA TYR A 264 -15.35 -6.93 14.73
C TYR A 264 -15.79 -8.41 14.71
N GLN A 265 -16.91 -8.73 14.06
CA GLN A 265 -17.49 -10.08 13.95
C GLN A 265 -17.58 -10.86 15.28
N GLY A 266 -17.75 -10.15 16.41
CA GLY A 266 -17.78 -10.72 17.75
C GLY A 266 -16.42 -11.17 18.33
N ALA A 267 -15.29 -10.74 17.77
CA ALA A 267 -13.96 -11.00 18.33
C ALA A 267 -13.80 -10.47 19.77
N LYS A 268 -12.92 -11.10 20.56
CA LYS A 268 -12.61 -10.72 21.96
C LYS A 268 -11.64 -9.54 22.04
N VAL A 269 -11.99 -8.45 21.35
CA VAL A 269 -11.24 -7.19 21.31
C VAL A 269 -11.87 -6.15 22.24
N LYS A 270 -11.13 -5.06 22.53
CA LYS A 270 -11.67 -3.88 23.23
C LYS A 270 -11.73 -2.70 22.26
N PRO A 271 -12.91 -2.40 21.68
CA PRO A 271 -13.12 -1.19 20.90
C PRO A 271 -12.82 0.08 21.72
N GLY A 272 -12.16 1.04 21.09
CA GLY A 272 -11.82 2.35 21.63
C GLY A 272 -12.94 3.38 21.38
N SER A 273 -13.03 4.38 22.26
CA SER A 273 -14.23 5.22 22.37
C SER A 273 -14.62 6.07 21.16
N HIS A 274 -13.76 6.22 20.14
CA HIS A 274 -14.15 6.90 18.90
C HIS A 274 -15.17 6.10 18.07
N HIS A 275 -15.33 4.79 18.33
CA HIS A 275 -16.39 3.98 17.71
C HIS A 275 -17.81 4.32 18.20
N TRP A 276 -17.97 5.14 19.26
CA TRP A 276 -19.29 5.49 19.80
C TRP A 276 -19.49 6.91 20.33
N LYS A 277 -18.44 7.67 20.65
CA LYS A 277 -18.58 9.04 21.16
C LYS A 277 -19.01 10.06 20.11
N PHE A 278 -18.85 9.74 18.83
CA PHE A 278 -19.08 10.66 17.71
C PHE A 278 -20.20 10.13 16.80
N PRO A 279 -21.50 10.27 17.17
CA PRO A 279 -22.61 9.73 16.38
C PRO A 279 -22.83 10.44 15.02
N LYS A 280 -22.06 11.50 14.75
CA LYS A 280 -21.92 12.15 13.43
C LYS A 280 -20.82 11.56 12.56
N LEU A 281 -19.88 10.78 13.11
CA LEU A 281 -18.76 10.19 12.39
C LEU A 281 -19.17 8.81 11.84
N PRO A 282 -19.12 8.58 10.52
CA PRO A 282 -19.35 7.24 9.98
C PRO A 282 -18.14 6.35 10.29
N ILE A 283 -18.37 5.28 11.07
CA ILE A 283 -17.30 4.39 11.53
C ILE A 283 -16.93 3.31 10.50
N VAL A 284 -17.75 3.13 9.47
CA VAL A 284 -17.38 2.42 8.24
C VAL A 284 -17.75 3.29 7.05
N ARG A 285 -16.80 3.42 6.12
CA ARG A 285 -16.86 4.25 4.92
C ARG A 285 -16.38 3.43 3.73
N GLN A 286 -17.04 3.56 2.57
CA GLN A 286 -16.65 2.85 1.35
C GLN A 286 -17.00 3.70 0.13
N GLN A 287 -16.01 4.10 -0.67
CA GLN A 287 -16.28 4.74 -1.96
C GLN A 287 -16.69 3.68 -2.99
N VAL A 288 -17.81 3.89 -3.67
CA VAL A 288 -18.48 2.90 -4.52
C VAL A 288 -19.03 3.53 -5.80
N GLU A 289 -18.85 2.84 -6.93
CA GLU A 289 -19.48 3.18 -8.21
C GLU A 289 -20.85 2.50 -8.33
N ILE A 290 -21.86 3.23 -8.79
CA ILE A 290 -23.23 2.75 -8.95
C ILE A 290 -23.44 2.13 -10.34
N ILE A 291 -23.47 0.80 -10.43
CA ILE A 291 -23.63 0.10 -11.73
C ILE A 291 -25.10 -0.16 -12.11
N LYS A 292 -26.03 -0.10 -11.15
CA LYS A 292 -27.48 -0.24 -11.43
C LYS A 292 -28.34 0.39 -10.35
N ILE A 293 -29.42 1.06 -10.76
CA ILE A 293 -30.52 1.48 -9.88
C ILE A 293 -31.80 0.80 -10.39
N SER A 294 -32.60 0.20 -9.49
CA SER A 294 -33.76 -0.62 -9.87
C SER A 294 -34.79 -0.69 -8.73
N SER A 295 -35.81 0.18 -8.79
CA SER A 295 -36.84 0.30 -7.75
C SER A 295 -36.21 0.55 -6.37
N SER A 296 -36.44 -0.30 -5.37
CA SER A 296 -35.86 -0.21 -4.02
C SER A 296 -34.46 -0.82 -3.87
N LYS A 297 -33.74 -1.08 -4.97
CA LYS A 297 -32.39 -1.68 -4.95
C LYS A 297 -31.38 -0.89 -5.78
N ILE A 298 -30.15 -0.86 -5.28
CA ILE A 298 -28.97 -0.37 -5.97
C ILE A 298 -27.95 -1.53 -6.05
N THR A 299 -27.25 -1.64 -7.17
CA THR A 299 -26.10 -2.53 -7.34
C THR A 299 -24.83 -1.70 -7.46
N LEU A 300 -23.82 -2.08 -6.68
CA LEU A 300 -22.51 -1.45 -6.57
C LEU A 300 -21.51 -2.23 -7.44
N LYS A 301 -20.48 -1.54 -7.94
CA LYS A 301 -19.36 -2.16 -8.67
C LYS A 301 -18.53 -3.12 -7.80
N THR A 302 -18.45 -2.84 -6.50
CA THR A 302 -17.60 -3.53 -5.51
C THR A 302 -18.46 -4.17 -4.41
N PRO A 303 -17.98 -5.26 -3.77
CA PRO A 303 -18.73 -5.91 -2.70
C PRO A 303 -18.68 -5.12 -1.39
N LEU A 304 -19.74 -5.21 -0.59
CA LEU A 304 -19.82 -4.60 0.74
C LEU A 304 -18.78 -5.19 1.71
N THR A 305 -18.07 -4.32 2.44
CA THR A 305 -17.07 -4.76 3.43
C THR A 305 -17.71 -5.37 4.70
N ILE A 306 -18.88 -4.87 5.13
CA ILE A 306 -19.71 -5.45 6.19
C ILE A 306 -21.19 -5.48 5.79
N SER A 307 -22.01 -6.22 6.52
CA SER A 307 -23.48 -6.19 6.35
C SER A 307 -24.06 -4.87 6.86
N ILE A 308 -25.18 -4.44 6.29
CA ILE A 308 -25.90 -3.22 6.68
C ILE A 308 -27.22 -3.61 7.35
N LYS A 309 -27.51 -3.01 8.50
CA LYS A 309 -28.78 -3.13 9.23
C LYS A 309 -29.43 -1.73 9.40
N PRO A 310 -30.75 -1.63 9.61
CA PRO A 310 -31.45 -0.34 9.74
C PRO A 310 -30.91 0.56 10.87
N SER A 311 -30.41 -0.04 11.95
CA SER A 311 -29.75 0.64 13.09
C SER A 311 -28.47 1.39 12.70
N TYR A 312 -27.86 1.09 11.56
CA TYR A 312 -26.58 1.67 11.15
C TYR A 312 -26.76 3.02 10.44
N HIS A 313 -28.01 3.48 10.28
CA HIS A 313 -28.41 4.75 9.65
C HIS A 313 -27.69 5.01 8.32
N ALA A 314 -27.50 3.95 7.53
CA ALA A 314 -26.59 3.96 6.40
C ALA A 314 -27.12 4.84 5.26
N GLN A 315 -26.21 5.48 4.53
CA GLN A 315 -26.53 6.41 3.45
C GLN A 315 -25.47 6.41 2.35
N LEU A 316 -25.87 6.82 1.15
CA LEU A 316 -24.95 7.24 0.09
C LEU A 316 -24.89 8.77 0.08
N VAL A 317 -23.70 9.35 0.05
CA VAL A 317 -23.47 10.79 -0.05
C VAL A 317 -22.64 11.14 -1.28
N GLU A 318 -22.81 12.36 -1.78
CA GLU A 318 -21.88 12.94 -2.76
C GLU A 318 -20.45 12.93 -2.19
N TRP A 319 -19.52 12.31 -2.93
CA TRP A 319 -18.09 12.31 -2.59
C TRP A 319 -17.32 12.97 -3.73
N LYS A 320 -16.87 14.20 -3.53
CA LYS A 320 -16.12 14.96 -4.52
C LYS A 320 -14.68 14.47 -4.59
N HIS A 321 -14.23 14.18 -5.81
CA HIS A 321 -12.96 13.55 -6.13
C HIS A 321 -12.49 13.95 -7.55
N LEU A 322 -11.19 13.84 -7.79
CA LEU A 322 -10.56 13.92 -9.11
C LEU A 322 -10.50 12.52 -9.73
N ASN A 323 -10.48 12.45 -11.05
CA ASN A 323 -10.28 11.21 -11.82
C ASN A 323 -9.10 11.37 -12.79
N GLU A 324 -8.48 10.27 -13.19
CA GLU A 324 -7.43 10.26 -14.21
C GLU A 324 -6.26 11.21 -13.87
N VAL A 325 -5.79 11.15 -12.62
CA VAL A 325 -4.61 11.90 -12.16
C VAL A 325 -3.40 10.99 -12.10
N GLY A 326 -2.32 11.40 -12.78
CA GLY A 326 -1.04 10.68 -12.82
C GLY A 326 0.11 11.50 -12.25
N ILE A 327 1.00 10.86 -11.49
CA ILE A 327 2.31 11.40 -11.11
C ILE A 327 3.36 10.34 -11.45
N GLU A 328 4.25 10.64 -12.41
CA GLU A 328 5.09 9.58 -12.97
C GLU A 328 6.48 10.01 -13.50
N ASN A 329 7.37 9.02 -13.55
CA ASN A 329 8.68 9.05 -14.18
C ASN A 329 9.60 10.15 -13.62
N LEU A 330 9.80 10.20 -12.29
CA LEU A 330 10.59 11.23 -11.61
C LEU A 330 11.19 10.76 -10.28
N ARG A 331 12.10 11.53 -9.68
CA ARG A 331 12.56 11.31 -8.31
C ARG A 331 12.44 12.54 -7.43
N PHE A 332 12.28 12.32 -6.13
CA PHE A 332 12.41 13.35 -5.09
C PHE A 332 13.69 13.14 -4.30
N THR A 333 14.38 14.24 -4.00
CA THR A 333 15.56 14.24 -3.12
C THR A 333 15.40 15.33 -2.07
N PHE A 334 15.56 14.96 -0.81
CA PHE A 334 15.64 15.88 0.32
C PHE A 334 17.08 15.92 0.89
N PRO A 335 17.48 17.00 1.57
CA PRO A 335 18.62 16.97 2.48
C PRO A 335 18.41 15.90 3.54
N ASP A 336 19.46 15.13 3.85
CA ASP A 336 19.50 14.34 5.08
C ASP A 336 19.56 15.30 6.28
N ILE A 337 18.67 15.11 7.26
CA ILE A 337 18.51 16.01 8.41
C ILE A 337 18.40 15.21 9.71
N PRO A 338 18.89 15.73 10.85
CA PRO A 338 18.74 15.03 12.12
C PRO A 338 17.27 14.81 12.48
N ARG A 339 16.89 13.54 12.67
CA ARG A 339 15.58 13.18 13.24
C ARG A 339 15.49 13.70 14.68
N VAL A 340 14.38 14.39 14.99
CA VAL A 340 14.15 14.97 16.33
C VAL A 340 13.42 13.99 17.25
N ALA A 341 12.22 13.52 16.85
CA ALA A 341 11.40 12.58 17.60
C ALA A 341 10.41 11.86 16.66
N HIS A 342 9.41 11.16 17.19
CA HIS A 342 8.24 10.70 16.42
C HIS A 342 7.13 11.77 16.41
N HIS A 343 6.38 11.88 15.32
CA HIS A 343 5.28 12.83 15.10
C HIS A 343 5.68 14.32 15.07
N VAL A 344 6.97 14.65 15.08
CA VAL A 344 7.49 16.04 15.05
C VAL A 344 8.20 16.36 13.73
N GLU A 345 7.96 15.54 12.70
CA GLU A 345 8.68 15.60 11.44
C GLU A 345 8.46 16.95 10.72
N PRO A 346 9.52 17.65 10.27
CA PRO A 346 9.41 19.01 9.75
C PRO A 346 8.72 19.10 8.38
N GLY A 347 8.59 17.98 7.66
CA GLY A 347 7.82 17.87 6.42
C GLY A 347 8.68 17.80 5.17
N ASN A 348 9.71 16.95 5.15
CA ASN A 348 10.32 16.44 3.93
C ASN A 348 9.37 15.42 3.25
N ASN A 349 8.15 15.84 2.88
CA ASN A 349 7.10 14.96 2.36
C ASN A 349 6.99 15.09 0.84
N ALA A 350 7.15 14.00 0.08
CA ALA A 350 7.17 14.08 -1.38
C ALA A 350 5.78 14.24 -2.02
N ILE A 351 4.89 13.26 -1.80
CA ILE A 351 3.56 13.22 -2.43
C ILE A 351 2.46 13.06 -1.37
N PHE A 352 1.41 13.88 -1.46
CA PHE A 352 0.15 13.68 -0.72
C PHE A 352 -1.02 13.52 -1.69
N LEU A 353 -1.54 12.30 -1.77
CA LEU A 353 -2.69 11.95 -2.58
C LEU A 353 -3.96 12.15 -1.75
N THR A 354 -4.81 13.11 -2.11
CA THR A 354 -6.15 13.22 -1.52
C THR A 354 -7.23 13.38 -2.59
N ARG A 355 -8.43 12.87 -2.28
CA ARG A 355 -9.63 12.95 -3.13
C ARG A 355 -9.39 12.53 -4.58
N LEU A 356 -8.81 11.34 -4.75
CA LEU A 356 -8.59 10.70 -6.05
C LEU A 356 -9.46 9.45 -6.20
N PHE A 357 -9.99 9.26 -7.41
CA PHE A 357 -10.49 8.00 -7.93
C PHE A 357 -9.76 7.66 -9.25
N ASN A 358 -9.67 6.39 -9.64
CA ASN A 358 -9.08 5.94 -10.91
C ASN A 358 -7.83 6.75 -11.34
N SER A 359 -6.78 6.68 -10.52
CA SER A 359 -5.57 7.52 -10.62
C SER A 359 -4.31 6.70 -10.30
N TRP A 360 -3.12 7.23 -10.53
CA TRP A 360 -1.87 6.47 -10.33
C TRP A 360 -0.63 7.28 -9.95
N VAL A 361 0.32 6.58 -9.33
CA VAL A 361 1.72 7.00 -9.19
C VAL A 361 2.61 5.90 -9.76
N LYS A 362 3.61 6.22 -10.60
CA LYS A 362 4.40 5.22 -11.35
C LYS A 362 5.84 5.65 -11.60
N ASP A 363 6.82 4.76 -11.44
CA ASP A 363 8.26 5.07 -11.60
C ASP A 363 8.66 6.31 -10.78
N VAL A 364 8.62 6.16 -9.46
CA VAL A 364 8.99 7.23 -8.52
C VAL A 364 10.02 6.74 -7.51
N LYS A 365 11.19 7.40 -7.49
CA LYS A 365 12.19 7.22 -6.44
C LYS A 365 12.13 8.38 -5.43
N ILE A 366 12.31 8.09 -4.14
CA ILE A 366 12.25 9.08 -3.06
C ILE A 366 13.43 8.89 -2.11
N THR A 367 14.31 9.89 -2.00
CA THR A 367 15.50 9.85 -1.17
C THR A 367 15.41 10.85 0.00
N ASN A 368 15.66 10.38 1.23
CA ASN A 368 15.66 11.15 2.49
C ASN A 368 14.32 11.80 2.93
N ALA A 369 13.18 11.25 2.55
CA ALA A 369 11.87 11.83 2.93
C ALA A 369 11.48 11.53 4.40
N ASP A 370 10.83 12.50 5.05
CA ASP A 370 10.06 12.26 6.28
C ASP A 370 8.87 11.34 5.96
N SER A 371 8.16 11.63 4.86
CA SER A 371 7.13 10.74 4.30
C SER A 371 7.22 10.67 2.78
N GLY A 372 7.25 9.46 2.21
CA GLY A 372 7.30 9.28 0.76
C GLY A 372 5.98 9.61 0.08
N ILE A 373 5.02 8.67 0.10
CA ILE A 373 3.68 8.84 -0.46
C ILE A 373 2.66 8.68 0.66
N LEU A 374 2.02 9.79 1.02
CA LEU A 374 0.85 9.82 1.90
C LEU A 374 -0.42 9.70 1.04
N ALA A 375 -1.38 8.88 1.43
CA ALA A 375 -2.69 8.81 0.77
C ALA A 375 -3.83 8.89 1.79
N GLU A 376 -4.74 9.87 1.61
CA GLU A 376 -5.90 10.10 2.48
C GLU A 376 -7.18 10.36 1.69
N GLU A 377 -8.24 9.60 1.96
CA GLU A 377 -9.51 9.64 1.20
C GLU A 377 -9.29 9.56 -0.33
N VAL A 378 -8.67 8.47 -0.78
CA VAL A 378 -8.59 8.08 -2.19
C VAL A 378 -9.12 6.66 -2.38
N SER A 379 -9.60 6.33 -3.57
CA SER A 379 -10.05 4.98 -3.89
C SER A 379 -9.68 4.55 -5.30
N ASN A 380 -9.49 3.25 -5.54
CA ASN A 380 -9.13 2.70 -6.86
C ASN A 380 -7.92 3.39 -7.51
N VAL A 381 -6.86 3.56 -6.72
CA VAL A 381 -5.56 4.12 -7.14
C VAL A 381 -4.52 3.00 -7.25
N THR A 382 -3.63 3.07 -8.24
CA THR A 382 -2.43 2.22 -8.31
C THR A 382 -1.16 3.04 -8.05
N VAL A 383 -0.39 2.66 -7.04
CA VAL A 383 0.95 3.19 -6.76
C VAL A 383 1.95 2.09 -7.10
N GLN A 384 2.72 2.21 -8.18
CA GLN A 384 3.60 1.13 -8.63
C GLN A 384 5.03 1.55 -8.95
N ASP A 385 5.95 0.59 -8.83
CA ASP A 385 7.37 0.72 -9.18
C ASP A 385 8.02 1.89 -8.42
N ILE A 386 7.93 1.81 -7.08
CA ILE A 386 8.38 2.84 -6.14
C ILE A 386 9.65 2.39 -5.42
N ILE A 387 10.61 3.30 -5.25
CA ILE A 387 11.83 3.06 -4.47
C ILE A 387 11.98 4.13 -3.40
N THR A 388 12.18 3.75 -2.13
CA THR A 388 12.60 4.68 -1.07
C THR A 388 13.98 4.33 -0.53
N ASP A 389 14.87 5.32 -0.41
CA ASP A 389 16.25 5.13 0.06
C ASP A 389 16.86 6.36 0.76
N GLY A 390 18.12 6.24 1.16
CA GLY A 390 18.88 7.24 1.91
C GLY A 390 19.07 6.91 3.41
N PRO A 391 19.99 7.58 4.11
CA PRO A 391 20.24 7.39 5.54
C PRO A 391 19.10 7.86 6.46
N HIS A 392 18.21 8.75 6.01
CA HIS A 392 17.16 9.33 6.85
C HIS A 392 16.12 8.28 7.29
N LEU A 393 15.76 8.33 8.58
CA LEU A 393 14.71 7.49 9.16
C LEU A 393 13.34 8.12 8.89
N SER A 394 12.66 7.65 7.84
CA SER A 394 11.31 8.09 7.48
C SER A 394 10.29 7.77 8.56
N HIS A 395 9.26 8.60 8.68
CA HIS A 395 8.03 8.23 9.38
C HIS A 395 7.25 7.20 8.53
N TYR A 396 6.94 7.52 7.27
CA TYR A 396 6.22 6.63 6.35
C TYR A 396 6.95 6.48 4.99
N THR A 397 6.94 5.30 4.37
CA THR A 397 7.40 5.17 2.96
C THR A 397 6.24 5.35 1.99
N VAL A 398 5.29 4.43 2.00
CA VAL A 398 3.95 4.57 1.42
C VAL A 398 2.94 4.24 2.51
N THR A 399 1.94 5.09 2.72
CA THR A 399 0.91 4.88 3.74
C THR A 399 -0.48 5.19 3.22
N LEU A 400 -1.45 4.43 3.73
CA LEU A 400 -2.78 4.30 3.16
C LEU A 400 -3.81 4.53 4.29
N GLY A 401 -4.35 5.74 4.43
CA GLY A 401 -5.32 6.13 5.47
C GLY A 401 -6.67 6.55 4.90
N GLY A 402 -7.79 6.04 5.43
CA GLY A 402 -9.12 6.38 4.91
C GLY A 402 -9.34 6.01 3.44
N VAL A 403 -8.56 5.04 2.91
CA VAL A 403 -8.56 4.67 1.49
C VAL A 403 -9.25 3.33 1.22
N HIS A 404 -9.82 3.17 0.02
CA HIS A 404 -10.49 1.96 -0.42
C HIS A 404 -9.90 1.42 -1.73
N ASN A 405 -9.71 0.10 -1.88
CA ASN A 405 -9.23 -0.50 -3.14
C ASN A 405 -7.93 0.13 -3.71
N VAL A 406 -6.97 0.57 -2.90
CA VAL A 406 -5.66 1.03 -3.40
C VAL A 406 -4.72 -0.17 -3.57
N LEU A 407 -4.04 -0.23 -4.72
CA LEU A 407 -2.99 -1.21 -5.00
C LEU A 407 -1.62 -0.52 -4.93
N VAL A 408 -0.75 -0.97 -4.05
CA VAL A 408 0.68 -0.62 -4.02
C VAL A 408 1.47 -1.82 -4.55
N LYS A 409 2.22 -1.66 -5.63
CA LYS A 409 2.86 -2.76 -6.37
C LYS A 409 4.36 -2.52 -6.59
N ASN A 410 5.19 -3.54 -6.34
CA ASN A 410 6.65 -3.48 -6.55
C ASN A 410 7.37 -2.36 -5.77
N LEU A 411 6.89 -1.99 -4.57
CA LEU A 411 7.56 -1.01 -3.70
C LEU A 411 8.80 -1.62 -3.04
N LYS A 412 9.96 -0.96 -3.17
CA LYS A 412 11.22 -1.35 -2.51
C LYS A 412 11.68 -0.30 -1.50
N ILE A 413 11.97 -0.76 -0.28
CA ILE A 413 12.31 0.09 0.86
C ILE A 413 13.73 -0.26 1.32
N TYR A 414 14.69 0.61 0.99
CA TYR A 414 16.11 0.48 1.35
C TYR A 414 16.50 1.33 2.56
N ASN A 415 15.72 2.35 2.89
CA ASN A 415 15.92 3.15 4.10
C ASN A 415 15.15 2.59 5.29
N LYS A 416 15.56 2.97 6.50
CA LYS A 416 14.80 2.67 7.72
C LYS A 416 13.54 3.54 7.78
N ALA A 417 12.43 2.96 8.25
CA ALA A 417 11.17 3.67 8.43
C ALA A 417 10.45 3.24 9.73
N VAL A 418 9.72 4.16 10.37
CA VAL A 418 8.86 3.83 11.52
C VAL A 418 7.66 2.98 11.07
N HIS A 419 7.08 3.33 9.91
CA HIS A 419 5.96 2.64 9.28
C HIS A 419 6.29 2.35 7.80
N PRO A 420 7.07 1.28 7.49
CA PRO A 420 7.47 0.95 6.13
C PRO A 420 6.29 0.57 5.23
N LEU A 421 5.46 -0.42 5.60
CA LEU A 421 4.18 -0.73 4.94
C LEU A 421 3.04 -0.58 5.96
N SER A 422 2.16 0.39 5.78
CA SER A 422 1.09 0.71 6.75
C SER A 422 -0.30 0.81 6.13
N PHE A 423 -1.29 0.19 6.78
CA PHE A 423 -2.71 0.47 6.57
C PHE A 423 -3.25 1.26 7.76
N ASN A 424 -3.59 2.53 7.54
CA ASN A 424 -4.05 3.47 8.56
C ASN A 424 -5.57 3.37 8.83
N THR A 425 -6.05 4.16 9.80
CA THR A 425 -7.46 4.31 10.19
C THR A 425 -8.41 4.34 8.99
N PHE A 426 -9.55 3.64 9.07
CA PHE A 426 -10.59 3.46 8.04
C PHE A 426 -10.19 2.76 6.72
N SER A 427 -8.93 2.37 6.52
CA SER A 427 -8.51 1.76 5.25
C SER A 427 -9.08 0.35 5.04
N THR A 428 -9.64 0.07 3.85
CA THR A 428 -10.25 -1.22 3.52
C THR A 428 -9.98 -1.70 2.09
N LYS A 429 -9.89 -3.02 1.87
CA LYS A 429 -9.67 -3.66 0.54
C LYS A 429 -8.36 -3.27 -0.17
N ASN A 430 -7.41 -2.66 0.54
CA ASN A 430 -6.15 -2.23 -0.04
C ASN A 430 -5.13 -3.37 -0.09
N VAL A 431 -4.17 -3.29 -1.00
CA VAL A 431 -3.20 -4.34 -1.29
C VAL A 431 -1.79 -3.75 -1.36
N TYR A 432 -0.86 -4.26 -0.56
CA TYR A 432 0.57 -4.23 -0.87
C TYR A 432 0.94 -5.52 -1.62
N GLN A 433 1.56 -5.42 -2.80
CA GLN A 433 1.86 -6.55 -3.68
C GLN A 433 3.33 -6.55 -4.12
N ASN A 434 4.02 -7.68 -3.97
CA ASN A 434 5.43 -7.85 -4.37
C ASN A 434 6.38 -6.79 -3.78
N CYS A 435 6.06 -6.25 -2.61
CA CYS A 435 6.90 -5.25 -1.96
C CYS A 435 8.08 -5.91 -1.24
N GLU A 436 9.21 -5.22 -1.14
CA GLU A 436 10.44 -5.73 -0.53
C GLU A 436 11.00 -4.71 0.48
N ILE A 437 11.16 -5.14 1.74
CA ILE A 437 11.67 -4.31 2.84
C ILE A 437 13.05 -4.83 3.26
N PHE A 438 14.09 -4.03 3.10
CA PHE A 438 15.48 -4.43 3.36
C PHE A 438 15.99 -4.10 4.77
N GLU A 439 15.37 -3.12 5.43
CA GLU A 439 15.77 -2.59 6.74
C GLU A 439 14.56 -2.47 7.67
N ASP A 440 14.72 -2.82 8.96
CA ASP A 440 13.73 -2.69 10.05
C ASP A 440 12.27 -3.03 9.65
N ALA A 441 12.10 -4.19 9.00
CA ALA A 441 10.86 -4.56 8.34
C ALA A 441 9.65 -4.72 9.29
N LEU A 442 8.54 -4.03 8.97
CA LEU A 442 7.31 -4.06 9.74
C LEU A 442 6.08 -4.12 8.82
N LEU A 443 5.10 -4.95 9.16
CA LEU A 443 3.80 -5.01 8.50
C LEU A 443 2.77 -4.36 9.43
N ASP A 444 2.53 -3.07 9.26
CA ASP A 444 1.77 -2.24 10.21
C ASP A 444 0.28 -2.08 9.86
N GLN A 445 -0.56 -2.14 10.89
CA GLN A 445 -1.99 -1.84 10.80
C GLN A 445 -2.40 -0.90 11.94
N HIS A 446 -2.73 0.33 11.56
CA HIS A 446 -2.98 1.45 12.45
C HIS A 446 -4.47 1.53 12.85
N SER A 447 -4.71 1.64 14.15
CA SER A 447 -6.03 1.47 14.78
C SER A 447 -7.15 2.34 14.19
N GLY A 448 -8.38 1.86 14.33
CA GLY A 448 -9.61 2.60 14.02
C GLY A 448 -10.26 2.09 12.74
N ALA A 449 -11.10 1.06 12.88
CA ALA A 449 -11.97 0.49 11.85
C ALA A 449 -11.34 0.14 10.46
N ASN A 450 -10.02 0.15 10.28
CA ASN A 450 -9.39 -0.47 9.09
C ASN A 450 -9.65 -1.99 9.12
N HIS A 451 -9.92 -2.62 7.98
CA HIS A 451 -10.21 -4.07 7.90
C HIS A 451 -10.14 -4.60 6.47
N GLN A 452 -9.95 -5.92 6.32
CA GLN A 452 -9.86 -6.58 5.01
C GLN A 452 -8.83 -5.91 4.08
N ASN A 453 -7.62 -5.65 4.56
CA ASN A 453 -6.47 -5.25 3.74
C ASN A 453 -5.54 -6.46 3.48
N LEU A 454 -4.64 -6.38 2.51
CA LEU A 454 -3.81 -7.50 2.04
C LEU A 454 -2.33 -7.14 1.93
N PHE A 455 -1.48 -7.97 2.52
CA PHE A 455 -0.05 -8.06 2.26
C PHE A 455 0.19 -9.30 1.38
N ASP A 456 0.51 -9.13 0.10
CA ASP A 456 0.58 -10.19 -0.91
C ASP A 456 1.99 -10.36 -1.48
N ASN A 457 2.57 -11.55 -1.35
CA ASN A 457 3.89 -11.91 -1.86
C ASN A 457 5.01 -10.96 -1.39
N ILE A 458 4.92 -10.47 -0.15
CA ILE A 458 5.89 -9.54 0.45
C ILE A 458 7.18 -10.28 0.78
N THR A 459 8.34 -9.67 0.49
CA THR A 459 9.64 -10.13 1.00
C THR A 459 10.15 -9.18 2.08
N VAL A 460 10.65 -9.73 3.19
CA VAL A 460 11.24 -8.95 4.29
C VAL A 460 12.60 -9.52 4.67
N HIS A 461 13.58 -8.65 4.84
CA HIS A 461 14.92 -8.98 5.34
C HIS A 461 15.00 -8.54 6.81
N ILE A 462 15.34 -9.47 7.71
CA ILE A 462 15.27 -9.25 9.16
C ILE A 462 16.50 -9.79 9.90
N THR A 463 16.79 -9.22 11.07
CA THR A 463 17.74 -9.78 12.05
C THR A 463 16.97 -10.13 13.32
N ALA A 464 16.94 -11.41 13.69
CA ALA A 464 16.24 -11.86 14.88
C ALA A 464 16.93 -11.36 16.17
N ASP A 465 16.15 -11.16 17.22
CA ASP A 465 16.65 -10.73 18.53
C ASP A 465 17.40 -11.87 19.27
N LYS A 466 17.94 -11.54 20.45
CA LYS A 466 18.65 -12.49 21.33
C LYS A 466 17.80 -13.70 21.79
N ASN A 467 16.47 -13.67 21.60
CA ASN A 467 15.53 -14.72 21.91
C ASN A 467 15.08 -15.48 20.63
N ASN A 468 15.77 -15.31 19.51
CA ASN A 468 15.41 -15.81 18.19
C ASN A 468 14.00 -15.35 17.75
N SER A 469 13.61 -14.13 18.11
CA SER A 469 12.27 -13.57 17.88
C SER A 469 12.34 -12.26 17.08
N TYR A 470 11.27 -11.89 16.38
CA TYR A 470 11.20 -10.63 15.62
C TYR A 470 9.79 -10.02 15.60
N TYR A 471 9.71 -8.70 15.85
CA TYR A 471 8.45 -7.94 15.88
C TYR A 471 8.03 -7.55 14.45
N LEU A 472 7.47 -8.50 13.69
CA LEU A 472 7.06 -8.28 12.30
C LEU A 472 5.65 -7.69 12.15
N PHE A 473 4.75 -8.00 13.09
CA PHE A 473 3.33 -7.67 12.97
C PHE A 473 3.01 -6.41 13.78
N GLY A 474 3.17 -5.25 13.14
CA GLY A 474 3.00 -3.93 13.76
C GLY A 474 1.54 -3.53 13.95
N GLY A 475 1.28 -2.73 14.99
CA GLY A 475 -0.04 -2.15 15.21
C GLY A 475 -0.03 -0.89 16.06
N GLY A 476 -0.02 0.26 15.41
CA GLY A 476 -0.09 1.58 16.06
C GLY A 476 -1.48 2.22 16.08
N GLY A 477 -1.54 3.55 16.01
CA GLY A 477 -2.74 4.35 16.26
C GLY A 477 -3.14 4.41 17.75
N ALA A 478 -3.85 5.46 18.15
CA ALA A 478 -4.14 5.74 19.56
C ALA A 478 -5.19 4.80 20.18
N ASP A 479 -5.12 4.60 21.51
CA ASP A 479 -5.99 3.69 22.28
C ASP A 479 -7.49 3.94 22.10
N TYR A 480 -7.90 5.19 21.88
CA TYR A 480 -9.29 5.55 21.63
C TYR A 480 -9.82 5.11 20.25
N TRP A 481 -8.94 4.62 19.37
CA TRP A 481 -9.26 4.01 18.09
C TRP A 481 -9.05 2.48 18.05
N LYS A 482 -8.51 1.85 19.10
CA LYS A 482 -8.27 0.39 19.15
C LYS A 482 -9.56 -0.42 18.87
N PRO A 483 -9.47 -1.70 18.44
CA PRO A 483 -8.24 -2.45 18.14
C PRO A 483 -7.49 -1.99 16.88
N SER A 484 -6.29 -2.53 16.71
CA SER A 484 -5.37 -2.26 15.59
C SER A 484 -5.96 -2.52 14.20
N HIS A 485 -6.81 -3.54 14.03
CA HIS A 485 -7.62 -3.73 12.83
C HIS A 485 -8.84 -4.64 13.06
N GLY A 486 -9.81 -4.57 12.16
CA GLY A 486 -10.95 -5.47 12.05
C GLY A 486 -10.66 -6.73 11.21
N PRO A 487 -11.68 -7.56 10.97
CA PRO A 487 -11.52 -8.95 10.56
C PRO A 487 -10.96 -9.13 9.15
N PHE A 488 -10.31 -10.28 8.97
CA PHE A 488 -9.89 -10.83 7.68
C PHE A 488 -8.85 -10.02 6.89
N SER A 489 -8.13 -9.10 7.53
CA SER A 489 -6.83 -8.65 6.98
C SER A 489 -5.93 -9.86 6.72
N THR A 490 -5.29 -9.88 5.56
CA THR A 490 -4.68 -11.07 4.97
C THR A 490 -3.18 -10.87 4.72
N PHE A 491 -2.41 -11.90 5.01
CA PHE A 491 -0.99 -12.06 4.73
C PHE A 491 -0.85 -13.31 3.86
N TRP A 492 -0.35 -13.16 2.64
CA TRP A 492 -0.29 -14.22 1.64
C TRP A 492 1.12 -14.36 1.08
N ASN A 493 1.65 -15.59 1.06
CA ASN A 493 2.97 -15.94 0.55
C ASN A 493 4.11 -15.03 1.06
N LEU A 494 4.15 -14.80 2.36
CA LEU A 494 5.15 -13.95 3.01
C LEU A 494 6.52 -14.65 3.07
N ASN A 495 7.52 -14.03 2.46
CA ASN A 495 8.89 -14.53 2.35
C ASN A 495 9.82 -13.80 3.33
N VAL A 496 10.32 -14.50 4.34
CA VAL A 496 11.13 -13.94 5.44
C VAL A 496 12.58 -14.39 5.32
N GLN A 497 13.48 -13.45 5.04
CA GLN A 497 14.91 -13.68 4.93
C GLN A 497 15.60 -13.25 6.22
N VAL A 498 16.01 -14.22 7.03
CA VAL A 498 16.68 -13.97 8.31
C VAL A 498 18.19 -13.87 8.09
N SER A 499 18.83 -12.86 8.68
CA SER A 499 20.29 -12.76 8.74
C SER A 499 20.87 -13.79 9.70
N ASN A 500 21.75 -14.66 9.20
CA ASN A 500 22.49 -15.68 9.96
C ASN A 500 21.62 -16.55 10.92
N PRO A 501 20.56 -17.22 10.43
CA PRO A 501 19.65 -17.97 11.29
C PRO A 501 20.29 -19.24 11.87
N ASP A 502 19.88 -19.60 13.08
CA ASP A 502 20.12 -20.93 13.63
C ASP A 502 19.20 -21.94 12.89
N PRO A 503 19.75 -22.91 12.12
CA PRO A 503 18.93 -23.84 11.33
C PRO A 503 18.18 -24.87 12.19
N LEU A 504 18.47 -24.95 13.49
CA LEU A 504 17.82 -25.87 14.44
C LEU A 504 16.69 -25.20 15.25
N LYS A 505 16.59 -23.87 15.26
CA LYS A 505 15.60 -23.13 16.04
C LYS A 505 14.65 -22.30 15.15
N PRO A 506 13.32 -22.46 15.26
CA PRO A 506 12.40 -21.59 14.53
C PRO A 506 12.48 -20.16 15.06
N VAL A 507 12.35 -19.18 14.17
CA VAL A 507 12.27 -17.75 14.52
C VAL A 507 10.82 -17.40 14.85
N LEU A 508 10.56 -16.81 16.01
CA LEU A 508 9.23 -16.38 16.40
C LEU A 508 8.89 -15.01 15.78
N LEU A 509 7.96 -15.00 14.83
CA LEU A 509 7.39 -13.77 14.27
C LEU A 509 6.19 -13.34 15.12
N TYR A 510 6.25 -12.16 15.72
CA TYR A 510 5.22 -11.69 16.64
C TYR A 510 4.85 -10.22 16.44
N GLY A 511 3.80 -9.78 17.14
CA GLY A 511 3.62 -8.36 17.46
C GLY A 511 2.18 -7.94 17.72
N MET A 512 1.26 -8.42 16.88
CA MET A 512 -0.17 -8.10 16.95
C MET A 512 -0.86 -8.77 18.14
N LYS A 513 -1.67 -8.01 18.88
CA LYS A 513 -2.32 -8.42 20.15
C LYS A 513 -3.85 -8.37 20.12
N ASP A 514 -4.41 -7.66 19.17
CA ASP A 514 -5.81 -7.25 19.10
C ASP A 514 -6.37 -7.26 17.66
N GLY A 515 -5.59 -7.76 16.70
CA GLY A 515 -5.95 -7.84 15.29
C GLY A 515 -6.92 -8.99 15.03
N ALA A 516 -8.21 -8.70 14.92
CA ALA A 516 -9.25 -9.72 14.86
C ALA A 516 -9.13 -10.62 13.61
N PHE A 517 -9.24 -11.95 13.81
CA PHE A 517 -9.51 -12.95 12.77
C PHE A 517 -8.68 -12.80 11.48
N ALA A 518 -7.39 -12.50 11.62
CA ALA A 518 -6.48 -12.37 10.48
C ALA A 518 -6.41 -13.67 9.64
N ARG A 519 -5.93 -13.55 8.41
CA ARG A 519 -5.64 -14.67 7.49
C ARG A 519 -4.15 -14.70 7.23
N ILE A 520 -3.44 -15.73 7.64
CA ILE A 520 -1.98 -15.83 7.51
C ILE A 520 -1.67 -17.13 6.77
N ILE A 521 -1.44 -17.06 5.46
CA ILE A 521 -1.27 -18.23 4.60
C ILE A 521 0.07 -18.18 3.86
N GLY A 522 0.88 -19.22 4.04
CA GLY A 522 2.15 -19.39 3.32
C GLY A 522 3.29 -18.52 3.82
N VAL A 523 3.53 -18.49 5.13
CA VAL A 523 4.73 -17.83 5.67
C VAL A 523 5.92 -18.78 5.53
N HIS A 524 6.95 -18.37 4.80
CA HIS A 524 8.12 -19.17 4.47
C HIS A 524 9.40 -18.32 4.48
N GLY A 525 10.56 -18.92 4.23
CA GLY A 525 11.83 -18.19 4.25
C GLY A 525 13.06 -19.10 4.24
N ASN A 526 14.20 -18.56 4.67
CA ASN A 526 15.48 -19.28 4.74
C ASN A 526 15.70 -20.08 6.04
N THR A 527 14.74 -20.07 6.97
CA THR A 527 14.70 -20.92 8.17
C THR A 527 13.25 -21.32 8.48
N LYS A 528 13.02 -21.94 9.64
CA LYS A 528 11.67 -22.20 10.17
C LYS A 528 11.16 -21.02 10.99
N PHE A 529 9.84 -20.90 11.07
CA PHE A 529 9.14 -19.86 11.79
C PHE A 529 8.05 -20.42 12.70
N GLU A 530 7.84 -19.72 13.81
CA GLU A 530 6.63 -19.76 14.63
C GLU A 530 5.93 -18.41 14.53
N ILE A 531 4.61 -18.35 14.78
CA ILE A 531 3.83 -17.12 14.68
C ILE A 531 3.04 -16.90 15.97
N LYS A 532 3.16 -15.69 16.53
CA LYS A 532 2.25 -15.18 17.56
C LYS A 532 1.51 -13.95 17.05
N TYR A 533 0.21 -14.11 16.87
CA TYR A 533 -0.70 -13.09 16.38
C TYR A 533 -2.04 -13.29 17.09
N ASP A 534 -2.49 -12.29 17.84
CA ASP A 534 -3.81 -12.31 18.50
C ASP A 534 -4.72 -11.27 17.80
N VAL A 535 -6.02 -11.49 17.60
CA VAL A 535 -6.90 -12.51 18.22
C VAL A 535 -7.44 -13.51 17.20
N ASP A 536 -7.33 -14.80 17.52
CA ASP A 536 -7.90 -15.94 16.78
C ASP A 536 -7.59 -15.95 15.25
N PRO A 537 -6.30 -15.89 14.83
CA PRO A 537 -5.93 -15.91 13.41
C PRO A 537 -6.19 -17.27 12.75
N TYR A 538 -6.55 -17.25 11.46
CA TYR A 538 -6.51 -18.44 10.62
C TYR A 538 -5.10 -18.58 10.01
N ILE A 539 -4.35 -19.59 10.43
CA ILE A 539 -2.99 -19.87 9.95
C ILE A 539 -2.99 -21.14 9.07
N GLU A 540 -2.45 -21.04 7.86
CA GLU A 540 -2.29 -22.17 6.93
C GLU A 540 -0.92 -22.10 6.22
N PHE A 541 -0.35 -23.24 5.82
CA PHE A 541 0.94 -23.34 5.11
C PHE A 541 2.11 -22.60 5.82
N LEU A 542 2.11 -22.56 7.15
CA LEU A 542 3.29 -22.12 7.91
C LEU A 542 4.50 -23.00 7.56
N ASN A 543 5.64 -22.37 7.27
CA ASN A 543 6.86 -22.99 6.75
C ASN A 543 6.74 -23.61 5.34
N LYS A 544 5.83 -23.10 4.49
CA LYS A 544 5.61 -23.59 3.13
C LYS A 544 5.22 -22.47 2.15
N ALA A 545 6.01 -22.26 1.10
CA ALA A 545 5.69 -21.32 0.02
C ALA A 545 4.49 -21.80 -0.84
N ILE A 546 3.78 -20.86 -1.47
CA ILE A 546 2.60 -21.09 -2.31
C ILE A 546 2.95 -20.94 -3.80
N GLU A 547 3.67 -21.91 -4.35
CA GLU A 547 4.22 -21.86 -5.71
C GLU A 547 3.15 -21.76 -6.82
N LYS A 548 1.96 -22.34 -6.61
CA LYS A 548 0.86 -22.31 -7.59
C LYS A 548 0.07 -21.00 -7.59
N ILE A 549 0.06 -20.27 -6.47
CA ILE A 549 -0.66 -19.01 -6.28
C ILE A 549 0.25 -18.12 -5.42
N PRO A 550 1.34 -17.57 -5.97
CA PRO A 550 2.27 -16.75 -5.21
C PRO A 550 1.64 -15.40 -4.81
N SER A 551 0.71 -14.88 -5.63
CA SER A 551 -0.11 -13.71 -5.34
C SER A 551 -1.59 -14.12 -5.34
N ILE A 552 -2.31 -13.83 -4.24
CA ILE A 552 -3.76 -14.02 -4.20
C ILE A 552 -4.51 -12.95 -4.99
N TYR A 553 -3.97 -11.73 -5.06
CA TYR A 553 -4.53 -10.65 -5.88
C TYR A 553 -4.60 -11.04 -7.36
N GLU A 554 -3.48 -11.48 -7.99
CA GLU A 554 -3.48 -11.87 -9.41
C GLU A 554 -4.44 -13.06 -9.68
N TYR A 555 -4.54 -13.99 -8.73
CA TYR A 555 -5.42 -15.16 -8.86
C TYR A 555 -6.91 -14.81 -8.77
N GLN A 556 -7.28 -13.91 -7.87
CA GLN A 556 -8.64 -13.38 -7.78
C GLN A 556 -8.97 -12.51 -9.00
N LEU A 557 -8.04 -11.64 -9.43
CA LEU A 557 -8.21 -10.77 -10.59
C LEU A 557 -8.38 -11.57 -11.87
N LYS A 558 -7.48 -12.53 -12.13
CA LYS A 558 -7.62 -13.43 -13.28
C LYS A 558 -8.98 -14.14 -13.28
N LYS A 559 -9.41 -14.70 -12.14
CA LYS A 559 -10.71 -15.37 -12.00
C LYS A 559 -11.94 -14.46 -12.15
N ARG A 560 -11.77 -13.14 -12.09
CA ARG A 560 -12.84 -12.14 -12.25
C ARG A 560 -12.91 -11.58 -13.67
N LEU A 561 -11.83 -11.74 -14.43
CA LEU A 561 -11.72 -11.34 -15.85
C LEU A 561 -11.88 -12.54 -16.82
N GLU A 562 -11.97 -13.77 -16.30
CA GLU A 562 -12.35 -15.02 -16.99
C GLU A 562 -13.89 -15.22 -17.04
#